data_AF-W1Y8V8-F1
#
_entry.id   AF-W1Y8V8-F1
#
_cell.length_a   1.000
_cell.length_b   1.000
_cell.length_c   1.000
_cell.angle_alpha   90.00
_cell.angle_beta   90.00
_cell.angle_gamma   90.00
#
_symmetry.space_group_name_H-M   'P 1'
#
loop_
_entity.id
_entity.type
_entity.pdbx_description
1 polymer ?
#
loop_
_entity_poly.entity_id
_entity_poly.type
_entity_poly.pdbx_seq_one_letter_code
_entity_poly.pdbx_strand_id
1 'polypeptide(L)'
;AIVGDAGAMGGSDSKEFSAPAAAGEDIIAYSDTTDYAANLEMAKDFYERQKPTLSAEPLEKIDTPNEKTIEELSQLLDVPAEKLAKTI
;
A
#
# COMPACT_ATOMS: atom_id res chain seq x y z
N ALA A 1 -8.43 -20.49 -7.27
CA ALA A 1 -8.92 -19.85 -6.04
C ALA A 1 -7.85 -18.87 -5.58
N ILE A 2 -8.26 -17.71 -5.10
CA ILE A 2 -7.36 -16.67 -4.60
C ILE A 2 -7.45 -16.62 -3.07
N VAL A 3 -6.41 -16.13 -2.40
CA VAL A 3 -6.46 -15.88 -0.95
C VAL A 3 -7.43 -14.72 -0.70
N GLY A 4 -8.44 -14.95 0.14
CA GLY A 4 -9.45 -13.96 0.52
C GLY A 4 -9.35 -13.58 1.99
N ASP A 5 -10.12 -12.58 2.42
CA ASP A 5 -10.25 -12.25 3.85
C ASP A 5 -11.28 -13.19 4.49
N ALA A 6 -11.00 -13.65 5.71
CA ALA A 6 -11.99 -14.36 6.53
C ALA A 6 -12.89 -13.39 7.31
N GLY A 7 -12.50 -12.11 7.35
CA GLY A 7 -13.19 -11.05 8.07
C GLY A 7 -13.31 -11.31 9.57
N ALA A 8 -14.30 -10.66 10.19
CA ALA A 8 -14.58 -10.78 11.62
C ALA A 8 -15.10 -12.17 12.05
N MET A 9 -15.37 -13.08 11.10
CA MET A 9 -15.85 -14.44 11.37
C MET A 9 -14.76 -15.37 11.90
N GLY A 10 -13.49 -14.96 11.77
CA GLY A 10 -12.33 -15.67 12.32
C GLY A 10 -11.86 -16.82 11.43
N GLY A 11 -10.54 -16.88 11.22
CA GLY A 11 -9.86 -17.87 10.37
C GLY A 11 -8.74 -17.22 9.57
N SER A 12 -7.70 -17.97 9.21
CA SER A 12 -6.58 -17.47 8.40
C SER A 12 -6.63 -17.94 6.94
N ASP A 13 -7.48 -18.92 6.63
CA ASP A 13 -7.41 -19.70 5.39
C ASP A 13 -8.70 -19.53 4.56
N SER A 14 -9.06 -18.28 4.27
CA SER A 14 -10.17 -17.96 3.36
C SER A 14 -9.73 -18.08 1.90
N LYS A 15 -10.61 -18.64 1.06
CA LYS A 15 -10.40 -18.80 -0.37
C LYS A 15 -11.60 -18.29 -1.14
N GLU A 16 -11.34 -17.40 -2.08
CA GLU A 16 -12.34 -16.84 -2.99
C GLU A 16 -12.20 -17.44 -4.40
N PHE A 17 -13.33 -17.51 -5.10
CA PHE A 17 -13.39 -17.86 -6.51
C PHE A 17 -13.96 -16.67 -7.26
N SER A 18 -13.13 -16.03 -8.07
CA SER A 18 -13.51 -14.85 -8.85
C SER A 18 -13.43 -15.14 -10.35
N ALA A 19 -14.33 -14.52 -11.11
CA ALA A 19 -14.36 -14.59 -12.57
C ALA A 19 -13.75 -13.32 -13.15
N PRO A 20 -12.70 -13.41 -13.99
CA PRO A 20 -12.07 -12.22 -14.58
C PRO A 20 -13.07 -11.41 -15.41
N ALA A 21 -13.32 -10.19 -14.98
CA ALA A 21 -14.21 -9.27 -15.66
C ALA A 21 -13.76 -7.82 -15.41
N ALA A 22 -13.76 -6.98 -16.45
CA ALA A 22 -13.42 -5.57 -16.31
C ALA A 22 -14.42 -4.78 -15.43
N ALA A 23 -15.63 -5.31 -15.28
CA ALA A 23 -16.67 -4.75 -14.41
C ALA A 23 -16.66 -5.36 -12.99
N GLY A 24 -15.70 -6.23 -12.66
CA GLY A 24 -15.57 -6.80 -11.32
C GLY A 24 -15.21 -5.71 -10.30
N GLU A 25 -15.76 -5.81 -9.10
CA GLU A 25 -15.51 -4.87 -8.00
C GLU A 25 -14.18 -5.16 -7.28
N ASP A 26 -13.79 -6.43 -7.20
CA ASP A 26 -12.55 -6.85 -6.56
C ASP A 26 -11.33 -6.64 -7.45
N ILE A 27 -10.24 -6.20 -6.83
CA ILE A 27 -8.92 -6.15 -7.44
C ILE A 27 -8.15 -7.40 -6.99
N ILE A 28 -7.69 -8.20 -7.96
CA ILE A 28 -6.90 -9.41 -7.70
C ILE A 28 -5.44 -9.11 -8.01
N ALA A 29 -4.59 -9.17 -6.98
CA ALA A 29 -3.14 -9.17 -7.15
C ALA A 29 -2.67 -10.59 -7.46
N TYR A 30 -1.87 -10.75 -8.51
CA TYR A 30 -1.29 -12.05 -8.89
C TYR A 30 0.18 -11.89 -9.30
N SER A 31 0.95 -12.96 -9.10
CA SER A 31 2.35 -13.03 -9.54
C SER A 31 2.42 -13.47 -11.00
N ASP A 32 3.35 -12.88 -11.75
CA ASP A 32 3.68 -13.26 -13.12
C ASP A 32 4.64 -14.46 -13.21
N THR A 33 5.20 -14.88 -12.07
CA THR A 33 6.27 -15.89 -11.97
C THR A 33 5.92 -17.07 -11.07
N THR A 34 4.83 -16.99 -10.30
CA THR A 34 4.37 -18.03 -9.37
C THR A 34 2.84 -18.15 -9.39
N ASP A 35 2.29 -19.17 -8.74
CA ASP A 35 0.84 -19.36 -8.61
C ASP A 35 0.19 -18.46 -7.54
N TYR A 36 0.90 -17.46 -7.03
CA TYR A 36 0.37 -16.56 -6.00
C TYR A 36 -0.74 -15.66 -6.58
N ALA A 37 -1.91 -15.68 -5.94
CA ALA A 37 -3.02 -14.78 -6.22
C ALA A 37 -3.84 -14.51 -4.95
N ALA A 38 -4.19 -13.25 -4.71
CA ALA A 38 -4.94 -12.80 -3.54
C ALA A 38 -5.88 -11.64 -3.91
N ASN A 39 -6.97 -11.50 -3.16
CA ASN A 39 -7.70 -10.23 -3.12
C ASN A 39 -6.73 -9.14 -2.61
N LEU A 40 -6.81 -7.92 -3.17
CA LEU A 40 -5.92 -6.81 -2.80
C LEU A 40 -5.90 -6.54 -1.29
N GLU A 41 -7.02 -6.74 -0.60
CA GLU A 41 -7.13 -6.59 0.87
C GLU A 41 -6.20 -7.54 1.65
N MET A 42 -5.89 -8.70 1.06
CA MET A 42 -5.06 -9.76 1.68
C MET A 42 -3.71 -9.96 0.98
N ALA A 43 -3.45 -9.21 -0.10
CA ALA A 43 -2.23 -9.30 -0.86
C ALA A 43 -1.02 -8.91 0.01
N LYS A 44 0.04 -9.70 -0.06
CA LYS A 44 1.31 -9.44 0.63
C LYS A 44 2.38 -9.16 -0.41
N ASP A 45 3.16 -8.13 -0.15
CA ASP A 45 4.38 -7.86 -0.89
C ASP A 45 5.58 -8.56 -0.22
N PHE A 46 6.63 -8.76 -1.01
CA PHE A 46 7.93 -9.10 -0.46
C PHE A 46 8.63 -7.81 -0.06
N TYR A 47 8.74 -7.57 1.26
CA TYR A 47 9.44 -6.40 1.80
C TYR A 47 10.77 -6.80 2.44
N GLU A 48 11.86 -6.21 1.95
CA GLU A 48 13.18 -6.30 2.58
C GLU A 48 13.53 -4.96 3.24
N ARG A 49 13.84 -5.00 4.54
CA ARG A 49 14.19 -3.79 5.28
C ARG A 49 15.50 -3.21 4.76
N GLN A 50 15.43 -2.01 4.19
CA GLN A 50 16.61 -1.25 3.81
C GLN A 50 17.08 -0.37 4.96
N LYS A 51 18.40 -0.22 5.11
CA LYS A 51 18.97 0.75 6.04
C LYS A 51 18.81 2.15 5.45
N PRO A 52 18.37 3.15 6.23
CA PRO A 52 18.37 4.54 5.77
C PRO A 52 19.78 4.95 5.35
N THR A 53 19.89 5.60 4.19
CA THR A 53 21.15 6.16 3.69
C THR A 53 21.37 7.60 4.14
N LEU A 54 20.33 8.25 4.67
CA LEU A 54 20.36 9.64 5.11
C LEU A 54 20.74 9.75 6.58
N SER A 55 21.50 10.80 6.90
CA SER A 55 21.75 11.21 8.27
C SER A 55 20.48 11.80 8.88
N ALA A 56 20.30 11.59 10.19
CA ALA A 56 19.19 12.21 10.92
C ALA A 56 19.40 13.73 11.01
N GLU A 57 18.40 14.50 10.60
CA GLU A 57 18.35 15.95 10.74
C GLU A 57 17.51 16.35 11.96
N PRO A 58 17.72 17.54 12.54
CA PRO A 58 16.85 18.06 13.58
C PRO A 58 15.39 18.18 13.10
N LEU A 59 14.44 17.87 13.98
CA LEU A 59 13.02 18.01 13.66
C LEU A 59 12.65 19.50 13.56
N GLU A 60 12.00 19.87 12.47
CA GLU A 60 11.53 21.23 12.19
C GLU A 60 10.02 21.24 11.93
N LYS A 61 9.34 22.29 12.40
CA LYS A 61 7.94 22.53 12.07
C LYS A 61 7.87 23.53 10.92
N ILE A 62 7.28 23.12 9.82
CA ILE A 62 7.13 23.93 8.60
C ILE A 62 5.66 24.29 8.43
N ASP A 63 5.38 25.55 8.12
CA ASP A 63 4.03 25.99 7.76
C ASP A 63 3.69 25.53 6.33
N THR A 64 2.59 24.78 6.20
CA THR A 64 2.10 24.21 4.93
C THR A 64 0.68 24.72 4.65
N PRO A 65 0.47 26.04 4.54
CA PRO A 65 -0.86 26.61 4.40
C PRO A 65 -1.49 26.14 3.08
N ASN A 66 -2.74 25.71 3.15
CA ASN A 66 -3.54 25.23 2.02
C ASN A 66 -3.12 23.88 1.39
N GLU A 67 -1.99 23.29 1.75
CA GLU A 67 -1.64 21.94 1.29
C GLU A 67 -2.44 20.88 2.06
N LYS A 68 -3.09 19.95 1.34
CA LYS A 68 -3.99 18.92 1.88
C LYS A 68 -3.64 17.51 1.41
N THR A 69 -2.88 17.39 0.33
CA THR A 69 -2.53 16.12 -0.30
C THR A 69 -1.02 15.85 -0.23
N ILE A 70 -0.62 14.59 -0.43
CA ILE A 70 0.79 14.22 -0.46
C ILE A 70 1.46 14.83 -1.70
N GLU A 71 0.73 14.91 -2.79
CA GLU A 71 1.14 15.49 -4.07
C GLU A 71 1.46 16.98 -3.92
N GLU A 72 0.57 17.73 -3.27
CA GLU A 72 0.75 19.14 -2.94
C GLU A 72 1.96 19.37 -2.03
N LEU A 73 2.08 18.58 -0.96
CA LEU A 73 3.18 18.71 0.00
C LEU A 73 4.54 18.34 -0.61
N SER A 74 4.57 17.30 -1.44
CA SER A 74 5.73 16.86 -2.23
C SER A 74 6.26 17.98 -3.12
N GLN A 75 5.35 18.70 -3.81
CA GLN A 75 5.70 19.86 -4.64
C GLN A 75 6.19 21.05 -3.82
N LEU A 76 5.52 21.38 -2.70
CA LEU A 76 5.91 22.51 -1.85
C LEU A 76 7.31 22.32 -1.25
N LEU A 77 7.62 21.11 -0.78
CA LEU A 77 8.88 20.80 -0.10
C LEU A 77 10.00 20.37 -1.06
N ASP A 78 9.71 20.18 -2.35
CA ASP A 78 10.63 19.63 -3.36
C ASP A 78 11.24 18.29 -2.92
N VAL A 79 10.39 17.40 -2.38
CA VAL A 79 10.79 16.05 -1.96
C VAL A 79 9.87 15.00 -2.57
N PRO A 80 10.38 13.81 -2.95
CA PRO A 80 9.54 12.72 -3.44
C PRO A 80 8.47 12.30 -2.42
N ALA A 81 7.28 11.90 -2.91
CA ALA A 81 6.16 11.47 -2.09
C ALA A 81 6.51 10.28 -1.16
N GLU A 82 7.45 9.43 -1.57
CA GLU A 82 7.96 8.29 -0.81
C GLU A 82 8.73 8.71 0.45
N LYS A 83 9.15 9.98 0.56
CA LYS A 83 9.76 10.55 1.78
C LYS A 83 8.73 11.15 2.74
N LEU A 84 7.45 11.18 2.36
CA LEU A 84 6.36 11.70 3.18
C LEU A 84 5.59 10.53 3.81
N ALA A 85 5.15 10.71 5.05
CA ALA A 85 4.33 9.74 5.76
C ALA A 85 2.90 10.28 5.92
N LYS A 86 1.91 9.43 5.66
CA LYS A 86 0.49 9.75 5.82
C LYS A 86 -0.04 9.17 7.13
N THR A 87 -0.68 10.00 7.94
CA THR A 87 -1.46 9.54 9.10
C THR A 87 -2.94 9.55 8.71
N ILE A 88 -3.65 8.45 8.99
CA ILE A 88 -5.07 8.22 8.67
C ILE A 88 -5.93 8.41 9.91
#